data_AF-A0A2N4Z871-F1
#
_entry.id   AF-A0A2N4Z871-F1
#
_cell.length_a   1.000
_cell.length_b   1.000
_cell.length_c   1.000
_cell.angle_alpha   90.00
_cell.angle_beta   90.00
_cell.angle_gamma   90.00
#
_symmetry.space_group_name_H-M   'P 1'
#
loop_
_entity.id
_entity.type
_entity.pdbx_description
1 polymer ?
#
loop_
_entity_poly.entity_id
_entity_poly.type
_entity_poly.pdbx_seq_one_letter_code
_entity_poly.pdbx_strand_id
1 'polypeptide(L)'
;MSQTNPFTALLAAQPYVLLDGAMATELEARGCDLADSLWSAKVLLENPQLIRDVHLDYFRAGAQVAITASYQATPAGFAARGLDDAQSRALIGKSVELARKAREAYLAENPQAGTLLVAGSVGPYGAFLADGSEYRGDYQRSAAEFQDFHRPRVEALLDAGADLLA
;
A
#
# COMPACT_ATOMS: atom_id res chain seq x y z
N MET A 1 -11.13 13.87 14.72
CA MET A 1 -10.72 12.47 14.97
C MET A 1 -9.63 12.52 16.04
N SER A 2 -9.70 11.69 17.08
CA SER A 2 -8.64 11.62 18.10
C SER A 2 -7.31 11.31 17.40
N GLN A 3 -6.32 12.20 17.52
CA GLN A 3 -4.95 12.00 17.04
C GLN A 3 -4.22 11.00 17.95
N THR A 4 -4.72 9.78 17.99
CA THR A 4 -4.06 8.69 18.70
C THR A 4 -2.98 8.14 17.78
N ASN A 5 -1.72 8.32 18.13
CA ASN A 5 -0.60 7.76 17.38
C ASN A 5 -0.72 6.22 17.36
N PRO A 6 -0.89 5.58 16.18
CA PRO A 6 -1.16 4.14 16.06
C PRO A 6 0.00 3.27 16.57
N PHE A 7 1.21 3.82 16.68
CA PHE A 7 2.37 3.11 17.19
C PHE A 7 2.45 3.04 18.72
N THR A 8 1.65 3.84 19.46
CA THR A 8 1.75 3.93 20.93
C THR A 8 1.65 2.57 21.60
N ALA A 9 0.69 1.73 21.20
CA ALA A 9 0.48 0.42 21.79
C ALA A 9 1.64 -0.54 21.51
N LEU A 10 2.18 -0.50 20.28
CA LEU A 10 3.32 -1.33 19.87
C LEU A 10 4.60 -0.95 20.60
N LEU A 11 4.92 0.35 20.63
CA LEU A 11 6.14 0.87 21.24
C LEU A 11 6.11 0.85 22.78
N ALA A 12 4.92 0.79 23.38
CA ALA A 12 4.79 0.52 24.81
C ALA A 12 5.10 -0.94 25.18
N ALA A 13 4.88 -1.88 24.26
CA ALA A 13 5.12 -3.31 24.48
C ALA A 13 6.56 -3.73 24.15
N GLN A 14 7.21 -3.07 23.19
CA GLN A 14 8.55 -3.44 22.70
C GLN A 14 9.29 -2.26 22.05
N PRO A 15 10.63 -2.26 22.01
CA PRO A 15 11.42 -1.11 21.55
C PRO A 15 11.54 -0.98 20.02
N TYR A 16 10.87 -1.83 19.25
CA TYR A 16 10.89 -1.83 17.78
C TYR A 16 9.54 -2.24 17.20
N VAL A 17 9.31 -1.90 15.94
CA VAL A 17 8.15 -2.35 15.15
C VAL A 17 8.68 -2.99 13.88
N LEU A 18 8.25 -4.21 13.58
CA LEU A 18 8.61 -4.89 12.34
C LEU A 18 7.64 -4.49 11.23
N LEU A 19 8.17 -3.96 10.13
CA LEU A 19 7.42 -3.74 8.89
C LEU A 19 7.47 -5.00 8.02
N ASP A 20 6.68 -5.02 6.97
CA ASP A 20 6.78 -6.03 5.91
C ASP A 20 7.95 -5.78 4.95
N GLY A 21 8.04 -6.63 3.93
CA GLY A 21 9.09 -6.57 2.91
C GLY A 21 8.55 -6.27 1.51
N ALA A 22 9.34 -6.62 0.49
CA ALA A 22 8.97 -6.38 -0.90
C ALA A 22 7.74 -7.22 -1.32
N MET A 23 6.73 -6.55 -1.88
CA MET A 23 5.54 -7.18 -2.46
C MET A 23 5.85 -7.81 -3.84
N ALA A 24 6.65 -7.14 -4.66
CA ALA A 24 6.94 -7.57 -6.03
C ALA A 24 7.59 -8.96 -6.08
N THR A 25 8.63 -9.20 -5.27
CA THR A 25 9.39 -10.46 -5.25
C THR A 25 8.51 -11.66 -4.90
N GLU A 26 7.60 -11.49 -3.93
CA GLU A 26 6.67 -12.54 -3.53
C GLU A 26 5.59 -12.81 -4.59
N LEU A 27 5.13 -11.77 -5.29
CA LEU A 27 4.19 -11.94 -6.41
C LEU A 27 4.86 -12.63 -7.61
N GLU A 28 6.10 -12.30 -7.93
CA GLU A 28 6.89 -12.99 -8.97
C GLU A 28 7.10 -14.47 -8.63
N ALA A 29 7.44 -14.78 -7.37
CA ALA A 29 7.57 -16.16 -6.89
C ALA A 29 6.27 -16.97 -7.02
N ARG A 30 5.12 -16.27 -7.05
CA ARG A 30 3.77 -16.84 -7.26
C ARG A 30 3.31 -16.81 -8.71
N GLY A 31 4.20 -16.45 -9.64
CA GLY A 31 3.96 -16.48 -11.08
C GLY A 31 3.33 -15.22 -11.68
N CYS A 32 3.28 -14.10 -10.95
CA CYS A 32 2.87 -12.83 -11.53
C CYS A 32 3.94 -12.29 -12.48
N ASP A 33 3.54 -11.91 -13.69
CA ASP A 33 4.36 -11.12 -14.60
C ASP A 33 4.24 -9.62 -14.27
N LEU A 34 5.33 -9.08 -13.71
CA LEU A 34 5.46 -7.68 -13.30
C LEU A 34 6.26 -6.83 -14.30
N ALA A 35 6.44 -7.29 -15.55
CA ALA A 35 7.09 -6.51 -16.62
C ALA A 35 6.19 -5.35 -17.13
N ASP A 36 5.71 -4.53 -16.21
CA ASP A 36 4.80 -3.43 -16.42
C ASP A 36 5.12 -2.31 -15.41
N SER A 37 5.24 -1.07 -15.88
CA SER A 37 5.54 0.08 -15.00
C SER A 37 4.44 0.37 -13.97
N LEU A 38 3.25 -0.22 -14.14
CA LEU A 38 2.10 -0.15 -13.24
C LEU A 38 1.70 -1.54 -12.76
N TRP A 39 2.68 -2.42 -12.49
CA TRP A 39 2.43 -3.81 -12.08
C TRP A 39 1.51 -3.90 -10.85
N SER A 40 1.65 -3.01 -9.85
CA SER A 40 0.84 -3.08 -8.62
C SER A 40 -0.63 -2.84 -8.91
N ALA A 41 -0.90 -1.91 -9.84
CA ALA A 41 -2.20 -1.59 -10.39
C ALA A 41 -2.80 -2.78 -11.17
N LYS A 42 -2.00 -3.44 -12.01
CA LYS A 42 -2.40 -4.64 -12.76
C LYS A 42 -2.76 -5.80 -11.83
N VAL A 43 -1.93 -6.09 -10.83
CA VAL A 43 -2.19 -7.21 -9.90
C VAL A 43 -3.43 -6.95 -9.02
N LEU A 44 -3.70 -5.70 -8.63
CA LEU A 44 -4.93 -5.33 -7.90
C LEU A 44 -6.22 -5.62 -8.70
N LEU A 45 -6.15 -5.51 -10.03
CA LEU A 45 -7.25 -5.81 -10.94
C LEU A 45 -7.37 -7.32 -11.19
N GLU A 46 -6.27 -7.95 -11.60
CA GLU A 46 -6.29 -9.32 -12.12
C GLU A 46 -6.20 -10.38 -11.02
N ASN A 47 -5.32 -10.20 -10.03
CA ASN A 47 -4.99 -11.21 -9.03
C ASN A 47 -4.97 -10.64 -7.58
N PRO A 48 -6.04 -9.98 -7.12
CA PRO A 48 -6.07 -9.32 -5.80
C PRO A 48 -5.83 -10.28 -4.63
N GLN A 49 -6.22 -11.56 -4.78
CA GLN A 49 -6.01 -12.55 -3.71
C GLN A 49 -4.53 -12.81 -3.45
N LEU A 50 -3.68 -12.76 -4.47
CA LEU A 50 -2.24 -12.95 -4.28
C LEU A 50 -1.66 -11.84 -3.40
N ILE A 51 -2.12 -10.59 -3.54
CA ILE A 51 -1.71 -9.48 -2.68
C ILE A 51 -2.11 -9.73 -1.22
N ARG A 52 -3.36 -10.14 -0.97
CA ARG A 52 -3.81 -10.51 0.39
C ARG A 52 -2.92 -11.61 0.97
N ASP A 53 -2.64 -12.64 0.18
CA ASP A 53 -1.88 -13.79 0.62
C ASP A 53 -0.41 -13.43 0.90
N VAL A 54 0.17 -12.45 0.18
CA VAL A 54 1.52 -11.93 0.50
C VAL A 54 1.50 -11.16 1.82
N HIS A 55 0.50 -10.30 2.04
CA HIS A 55 0.36 -9.62 3.34
C HIS A 55 0.21 -10.61 4.50
N LEU A 56 -0.56 -11.68 4.29
CA LEU A 56 -0.75 -12.74 5.30
C LEU A 56 0.58 -13.45 5.61
N ASP A 57 1.38 -13.75 4.58
CA ASP A 57 2.69 -14.37 4.78
C ASP A 57 3.65 -13.46 5.55
N TYR A 58 3.65 -12.15 5.29
CA TYR A 58 4.43 -11.20 6.09
C TYR A 58 3.97 -11.13 7.55
N PHE A 59 2.67 -11.13 7.81
CA PHE A 59 2.14 -11.20 9.18
C PHE A 59 2.58 -12.50 9.89
N ARG A 60 2.50 -13.65 9.21
CA ARG A 60 2.99 -14.94 9.71
C ARG A 60 4.50 -14.95 9.96
N ALA A 61 5.27 -14.21 9.15
CA ALA A 61 6.71 -14.04 9.33
C ALA A 61 7.09 -13.09 10.48
N GLY A 62 6.11 -12.40 11.08
CA GLY A 62 6.30 -11.53 12.24
C GLY A 62 6.18 -10.03 11.96
N ALA A 63 5.82 -9.62 10.73
CA ALA A 63 5.51 -8.23 10.46
C ALA A 63 4.34 -7.75 11.34
N GLN A 64 4.44 -6.53 11.83
CA GLN A 64 3.40 -5.86 12.63
C GLN A 64 2.69 -4.76 11.83
N VAL A 65 3.24 -4.39 10.68
CA VAL A 65 2.67 -3.39 9.77
C VAL A 65 2.74 -3.94 8.35
N ALA A 66 1.60 -3.98 7.67
CA ALA A 66 1.54 -4.22 6.24
C ALA A 66 1.52 -2.88 5.48
N ILE A 67 2.36 -2.73 4.46
CA ILE A 67 2.39 -1.57 3.57
C ILE A 67 1.62 -1.92 2.30
N THR A 68 0.53 -1.21 2.02
CA THR A 68 -0.40 -1.57 0.92
C THR A 68 0.25 -1.50 -0.46
N ALA A 69 -0.28 -2.29 -1.41
CA ALA A 69 0.15 -2.32 -2.81
C ALA A 69 -0.26 -1.07 -3.64
N SER A 70 -0.11 0.13 -3.07
CA SER A 70 -0.53 1.42 -3.65
C SER A 70 0.61 2.37 -4.02
N TYR A 71 1.86 1.90 -3.97
CA TYR A 71 3.06 2.70 -4.25
C TYR A 71 2.98 3.47 -5.59
N GLN A 72 2.57 2.79 -6.67
CA GLN A 72 2.36 3.40 -8.00
C GLN A 72 0.89 3.61 -8.37
N ALA A 73 -0.06 3.25 -7.50
CA ALA A 73 -1.49 3.32 -7.78
C ALA A 73 -1.98 4.77 -7.66
N THR A 74 -2.03 5.51 -8.77
CA THR A 74 -2.55 6.89 -8.82
C THR A 74 -3.57 7.03 -9.93
N PRO A 75 -4.56 7.95 -9.82
CA PRO A 75 -5.47 8.22 -10.94
C PRO A 75 -4.75 8.57 -12.23
N ALA A 76 -3.63 9.31 -12.15
CA ALA A 76 -2.81 9.63 -13.32
C ALA A 76 -2.20 8.39 -13.98
N GLY A 77 -1.67 7.44 -13.20
CA GLY A 77 -1.14 6.18 -13.73
C GLY A 77 -2.25 5.30 -14.31
N PHE A 78 -3.36 5.18 -13.60
CA PHE A 78 -4.51 4.39 -14.02
C PHE A 78 -5.24 4.94 -15.24
N ALA A 79 -5.23 6.26 -15.47
CA ALA A 79 -5.79 6.87 -16.67
C ALA A 79 -5.10 6.36 -17.96
N ALA A 80 -3.79 6.06 -17.91
CA ALA A 80 -3.09 5.42 -19.03
C ALA A 80 -3.57 3.99 -19.33
N ARG A 81 -4.35 3.39 -18.42
CA ARG A 81 -5.02 2.09 -18.56
C ARG A 81 -6.52 2.21 -18.81
N GLY A 82 -7.00 3.42 -19.10
CA GLY A 82 -8.41 3.67 -19.41
C GLY A 82 -9.34 3.68 -18.20
N LEU A 83 -8.81 3.82 -16.99
CA LEU A 83 -9.61 3.95 -15.77
C LEU A 83 -9.87 5.42 -15.42
N ASP A 84 -11.08 5.70 -14.95
CA ASP A 84 -11.43 7.01 -14.41
C ASP A 84 -10.96 7.18 -12.94
N ASP A 85 -11.18 8.39 -12.40
CA ASP A 85 -10.80 8.72 -11.02
C ASP A 85 -11.52 7.86 -9.98
N ALA A 86 -12.81 7.55 -10.17
CA ALA A 86 -13.59 6.76 -9.24
C ALA A 86 -13.11 5.30 -9.20
N GLN A 87 -12.85 4.71 -10.37
CA GLN A 87 -12.26 3.38 -10.52
C GLN A 87 -10.86 3.33 -9.89
N SER A 88 -10.06 4.37 -10.10
CA SER A 88 -8.72 4.50 -9.52
C SER A 88 -8.76 4.53 -8.00
N ARG A 89 -9.62 5.36 -7.41
CA ARG A 89 -9.83 5.43 -5.95
C ARG A 89 -10.34 4.11 -5.39
N ALA A 90 -11.24 3.42 -6.10
CA ALA A 90 -11.73 2.11 -5.69
C ALA A 90 -10.60 1.06 -5.62
N LEU A 91 -9.68 1.05 -6.59
CA LEU A 91 -8.52 0.14 -6.58
C LEU A 91 -7.52 0.49 -5.48
N ILE A 92 -7.29 1.78 -5.24
CA ILE A 92 -6.45 2.24 -4.12
C ILE A 92 -7.05 1.76 -2.79
N GLY A 93 -8.36 1.96 -2.59
CA GLY A 93 -9.06 1.48 -1.39
C GLY A 93 -9.04 -0.06 -1.27
N LYS A 94 -9.16 -0.77 -2.38
CA LYS A 94 -9.05 -2.25 -2.42
C LYS A 94 -7.69 -2.73 -1.91
N SER A 95 -6.60 -1.98 -2.12
CA SER A 95 -5.28 -2.34 -1.59
C SER A 95 -5.26 -2.36 -0.04
N VAL A 96 -5.95 -1.40 0.60
CA VAL A 96 -6.13 -1.36 2.06
C VAL A 96 -7.03 -2.49 2.52
N GLU A 97 -8.14 -2.74 1.81
CA GLU A 97 -9.07 -3.83 2.11
C GLU A 97 -8.35 -5.20 2.14
N LEU A 98 -7.47 -5.46 1.17
CA LEU A 98 -6.72 -6.72 1.08
C LEU A 98 -5.74 -6.88 2.26
N ALA A 99 -5.02 -5.82 2.63
CA ALA A 99 -4.13 -5.84 3.80
C ALA A 99 -4.91 -6.03 5.11
N ARG A 100 -6.09 -5.40 5.23
CA ARG A 100 -6.98 -5.58 6.39
C ARG A 100 -7.53 -7.00 6.48
N LYS A 101 -7.94 -7.59 5.36
CA LYS A 101 -8.38 -9.00 5.29
C LYS A 101 -7.26 -9.96 5.68
N ALA A 102 -6.02 -9.68 5.28
CA ALA A 102 -4.86 -10.46 5.70
C ALA A 102 -4.62 -10.36 7.21
N ARG A 103 -4.73 -9.15 7.78
CA ARG A 103 -4.68 -8.93 9.24
C ARG A 103 -5.76 -9.71 9.97
N GLU A 104 -7.01 -9.64 9.50
CA GLU A 104 -8.14 -10.38 10.09
C GLU A 104 -7.92 -11.89 10.04
N ALA A 105 -7.43 -12.42 8.91
CA ALA A 105 -7.08 -13.83 8.78
C ALA A 105 -5.97 -14.24 9.76
N TYR A 106 -4.92 -13.43 9.89
CA TYR A 106 -3.83 -13.74 10.82
C TYR A 106 -4.26 -13.65 12.29
N LEU A 107 -5.12 -12.68 12.66
CA LEU A 107 -5.67 -12.60 14.01
C LEU A 107 -6.58 -13.79 14.35
N ALA A 108 -7.26 -14.36 13.34
CA ALA A 108 -8.01 -15.60 13.53
C ALA A 108 -7.09 -16.81 13.72
N GLU A 109 -5.95 -16.86 13.03
CA GLU A 109 -4.92 -17.90 13.19
C GLU A 109 -4.16 -17.76 14.53
N ASN A 110 -3.89 -16.54 14.95
CA ASN A 110 -3.14 -16.21 16.15
C ASN A 110 -3.80 -15.03 16.92
N PRO A 111 -4.80 -15.31 17.78
CA PRO A 111 -5.48 -14.27 18.56
C PRO A 111 -4.57 -13.51 19.55
N GLN A 112 -3.37 -14.02 19.82
CA GLN A 112 -2.39 -13.42 20.72
C GLN A 112 -1.34 -12.58 19.99
N ALA A 113 -1.46 -12.37 18.68
CA ALA A 113 -0.51 -11.59 17.88
C ALA A 113 -0.40 -10.10 18.28
N GLY A 114 -1.34 -9.60 19.10
CA GLY A 114 -1.35 -8.23 19.57
C GLY A 114 -1.85 -7.24 18.52
N THR A 115 -1.36 -6.01 18.58
CA THR A 115 -1.75 -4.94 17.64
C THR A 115 -1.05 -5.14 16.30
N LEU A 116 -1.79 -5.01 15.20
CA LEU A 116 -1.27 -5.08 13.83
C LEU A 116 -1.84 -3.93 13.02
N LEU A 117 -0.99 -3.26 12.25
CA LEU A 117 -1.34 -2.04 11.52
C LEU A 117 -1.33 -2.26 10.00
N VAL A 118 -2.07 -1.41 9.30
CA VAL A 118 -2.07 -1.28 7.84
C VAL A 118 -1.68 0.14 7.48
N ALA A 119 -0.55 0.29 6.78
CA ALA A 119 -0.04 1.57 6.30
C ALA A 119 -0.35 1.74 4.80
N GLY A 120 -1.06 2.81 4.45
CA GLY A 120 -1.36 3.16 3.07
C GLY A 120 -0.13 3.70 2.35
N SER A 121 0.43 2.98 1.38
CA SER A 121 1.62 3.41 0.65
C SER A 121 1.35 4.61 -0.26
N VAL A 122 2.17 5.67 -0.15
CA VAL A 122 2.15 6.88 -0.95
C VAL A 122 3.50 7.06 -1.65
N GLY A 123 3.70 6.38 -2.78
CA GLY A 123 4.94 6.51 -3.56
C GLY A 123 5.17 7.93 -4.10
N PRO A 124 6.43 8.34 -4.34
CA PRO A 124 6.77 9.68 -4.80
C PRO A 124 6.27 9.93 -6.23
N TYR A 125 6.23 11.19 -6.64
CA TYR A 125 5.94 11.56 -8.03
C TYR A 125 6.89 10.89 -9.04
N GLY A 126 8.17 10.73 -8.70
CA GLY A 126 9.16 10.04 -9.54
C GLY A 126 8.78 8.61 -9.91
N ALA A 127 8.15 7.86 -8.98
CA ALA A 127 7.72 6.49 -9.26
C ALA A 127 6.59 6.40 -10.30
N PHE A 128 5.81 7.49 -10.45
CA PHE A 128 4.83 7.63 -11.52
C PHE A 128 5.47 7.96 -12.88
N LEU A 129 6.59 8.68 -12.89
CA LEU A 129 7.34 8.98 -14.13
C LEU A 129 7.98 7.71 -14.74
N ALA A 130 8.21 6.68 -13.91
CA ALA A 130 8.73 5.37 -14.32
C ALA A 130 10.08 5.45 -15.07
N ASP A 131 10.92 6.41 -14.69
CA ASP A 131 12.25 6.66 -15.26
C ASP A 131 13.37 6.58 -14.20
N GLY A 132 13.05 6.07 -13.00
CA GLY A 132 13.97 5.98 -11.86
C GLY A 132 14.17 7.30 -11.12
N SER A 133 13.40 8.34 -11.43
CA SER A 133 13.52 9.64 -10.74
C SER A 133 13.16 9.57 -9.27
N GLU A 134 12.47 8.53 -8.79
CA GLU A 134 12.27 8.29 -7.35
C GLU A 134 13.59 8.16 -6.57
N TYR A 135 14.70 7.85 -7.25
CA TYR A 135 16.04 7.79 -6.67
C TYR A 135 16.90 9.04 -6.94
N ARG A 136 16.45 9.93 -7.84
CA ARG A 136 17.21 11.12 -8.27
C ARG A 136 16.59 12.43 -7.80
N GLY A 137 15.26 12.52 -7.79
CA GLY A 137 14.51 13.72 -7.45
C GLY A 137 14.67 14.86 -8.47
N ASP A 138 15.08 14.56 -9.71
CA ASP A 138 15.36 15.54 -10.76
C ASP A 138 14.12 15.99 -11.57
N TYR A 139 13.00 16.20 -10.87
CA TYR A 139 11.75 16.75 -11.40
C TYR A 139 11.31 18.01 -10.66
N GLN A 140 10.70 18.94 -11.39
CA GLN A 140 10.18 20.19 -10.82
C GLN A 140 8.66 20.26 -10.98
N ARG A 141 7.98 20.47 -9.86
CA ARG A 141 6.55 20.76 -9.77
C ARG A 141 6.32 21.80 -8.68
N SER A 142 5.26 22.58 -8.83
CA SER A 142 4.76 23.43 -7.76
C SER A 142 4.19 22.60 -6.61
N ALA A 143 4.07 23.20 -5.43
CA ALA A 143 3.44 22.55 -4.29
C ALA A 143 1.98 22.15 -4.59
N ALA A 144 1.25 22.97 -5.35
CA ALA A 144 -0.12 22.68 -5.76
C ALA A 144 -0.19 21.43 -6.66
N GLU A 145 0.70 21.31 -7.66
CA GLU A 145 0.75 20.13 -8.53
C GLU A 145 1.07 18.84 -7.75
N PHE A 146 1.99 18.89 -6.77
CA PHE A 146 2.24 17.73 -5.91
C PHE A 146 1.02 17.38 -5.04
N GLN A 147 0.34 18.38 -4.49
CA GLN A 147 -0.87 18.18 -3.69
C GLN A 147 -1.98 17.55 -4.53
N ASP A 148 -2.25 18.08 -5.72
CA ASP A 148 -3.29 17.59 -6.61
C ASP A 148 -3.00 16.16 -7.10
N PHE A 149 -1.72 15.84 -7.33
CA PHE A 149 -1.29 14.49 -7.66
C PHE A 149 -1.50 13.49 -6.51
N HIS A 150 -1.16 13.84 -5.27
CA HIS A 150 -1.21 12.92 -4.14
C HIS A 150 -2.58 12.83 -3.45
N ARG A 151 -3.36 13.93 -3.45
CA ARG A 151 -4.62 14.07 -2.70
C ARG A 151 -5.61 12.92 -2.96
N PRO A 152 -5.91 12.53 -4.22
CA PRO A 152 -6.88 11.46 -4.47
C PRO A 152 -6.50 10.13 -3.84
N ARG A 153 -5.21 9.78 -3.87
CA ARG A 153 -4.71 8.55 -3.25
C ARG A 153 -4.75 8.65 -1.73
N VAL A 154 -4.32 9.77 -1.16
CA VAL A 154 -4.35 9.98 0.29
C VAL A 154 -5.78 9.85 0.83
N GLU A 155 -6.75 10.51 0.18
CA GLU A 155 -8.17 10.40 0.54
C GLU A 155 -8.65 8.95 0.46
N ALA A 156 -8.41 8.26 -0.66
CA ALA A 156 -8.86 6.87 -0.84
C ALA A 156 -8.23 5.88 0.17
N LEU A 157 -6.98 6.07 0.56
CA LEU A 157 -6.31 5.24 1.58
C LEU A 157 -6.92 5.47 2.97
N LEU A 158 -7.16 6.72 3.34
CA LEU A 158 -7.76 7.08 4.62
C LEU A 158 -9.23 6.63 4.69
N ASP A 159 -10.01 6.85 3.63
CA ASP A 159 -11.42 6.44 3.54
C ASP A 159 -11.58 4.92 3.63
N ALA A 160 -10.63 4.15 3.09
CA ALA A 160 -10.60 2.69 3.20
C ALA A 160 -10.14 2.18 4.58
N GLY A 161 -9.69 3.08 5.46
CA GLY A 161 -9.33 2.78 6.85
C GLY A 161 -7.90 2.28 7.02
N ALA A 162 -6.94 2.85 6.31
CA ALA A 162 -5.52 2.70 6.67
C ALA A 162 -5.27 3.35 8.04
N ASP A 163 -4.47 2.69 8.89
CA ASP A 163 -4.16 3.17 10.24
C ASP A 163 -3.19 4.38 10.18
N LEU A 164 -2.39 4.45 9.13
CA LEU A 164 -1.43 5.51 8.81
C LEU A 164 -1.09 5.52 7.31
N LEU A 165 -0.26 6.47 6.89
CA LEU A 165 0.32 6.54 5.54
C LEU A 165 1.83 6.26 5.60
N ALA A 166 2.36 5.57 4.58
CA ALA A 166 3.78 5.23 4.42
C ALA A 166 4.37 5.88 3.17
#